data_AF-A0AAN8KJ90-F1
#
_entry.id   AF-A0AAN8KJ90-F1
#
_cell.length_a   1.000
_cell.length_b   1.000
_cell.length_c   1.000
_cell.angle_alpha   90.00
_cell.angle_beta   90.00
_cell.angle_gamma   90.00
#
_symmetry.space_group_name_H-M   'P 1'
#
loop_
_entity.id
_entity.type
_entity.pdbx_description
1 polymer ?
#
loop_
_entity_poly.entity_id
_entity_poly.type
_entity_poly.pdbx_seq_one_letter_code
_entity_poly.pdbx_strand_id
1 'polypeptide(L)'
;MRNTESKSNIMKHRKLLLEKQLKLADDITKNNLGLMNRARENSHVDKVWYFNGAVYAKAAGKKRVRLDIFDNLSEKVLTAPSEVFQTR
;
A
#
# COMPACT_ATOMS: atom_id res chain seq x y z
N MET A 1 -3.77 -21.85 -12.34
CA MET A 1 -4.85 -21.74 -11.33
C MET A 1 -4.27 -21.28 -9.99
N ARG A 2 -4.77 -20.13 -9.54
CA ARG A 2 -4.87 -19.59 -8.18
C ARG A 2 -4.09 -20.27 -7.03
N ASN A 3 -2.85 -19.83 -6.84
CA ASN A 3 -2.20 -19.83 -5.50
C ASN A 3 -2.71 -18.66 -4.62
N THR A 4 -3.92 -18.15 -4.88
CA THR A 4 -4.44 -16.94 -4.25
C THR A 4 -4.95 -17.19 -2.85
N GLU A 5 -5.52 -18.37 -2.58
CA GLU A 5 -6.01 -18.74 -1.24
C GLU A 5 -4.87 -18.97 -0.27
N SER A 6 -3.87 -19.78 -0.64
CA SER A 6 -2.70 -19.99 0.21
C SER A 6 -1.95 -18.69 0.46
N LYS A 7 -1.74 -17.86 -0.57
CA LYS A 7 -1.17 -16.52 -0.40
C LYS A 7 -2.01 -15.65 0.53
N SER A 8 -3.34 -15.65 0.38
CA SER A 8 -4.23 -14.87 1.25
C SER A 8 -4.19 -15.37 2.69
N ASN A 9 -4.16 -16.68 2.91
CA ASN A 9 -4.05 -17.29 4.24
C ASN A 9 -2.70 -16.95 4.90
N ILE A 10 -1.59 -17.03 4.16
CA ILE A 10 -0.27 -16.60 4.64
C ILE A 10 -0.31 -15.12 5.03
N MET A 11 -0.87 -14.25 4.19
CA MET A 11 -0.94 -12.81 4.46
C MET A 11 -1.81 -12.46 5.66
N LYS A 12 -2.90 -13.21 5.93
CA LYS A 12 -3.72 -13.05 7.15
C LYS A 12 -2.92 -13.37 8.41
N HIS A 13 -2.15 -14.47 8.38
CA HIS A 13 -1.35 -14.90 9.53
C HIS A 13 -0.05 -14.11 9.68
N ARG A 14 0.40 -13.38 8.65
CA ARG A 14 1.57 -12.47 8.71
C ARG A 14 1.45 -11.47 9.86
N LYS A 15 0.25 -10.97 10.15
CA LYS A 15 0.02 -10.04 11.27
C LYS A 15 0.41 -10.65 12.62
N LEU A 16 0.10 -11.94 12.83
CA LEU A 16 0.44 -12.66 14.06
C LEU A 16 1.96 -12.78 14.25
N LEU A 17 2.72 -12.86 13.15
CA LEU A 17 4.18 -12.90 13.19
C LEU A 17 4.78 -11.54 13.59
N LEU A 18 4.18 -10.44 13.14
CA LEU A 18 4.56 -9.08 13.55
C LEU A 18 4.29 -8.85 15.05
N GLU A 19 3.17 -9.38 15.58
CA GLU A 19 2.84 -9.34 17.02
C GLU A 19 3.88 -10.09 17.87
N LYS A 20 4.49 -11.14 17.31
CA LYS A 20 5.60 -11.88 17.92
C LYS A 20 6.98 -11.22 17.72
N GLN A 21 7.01 -9.97 17.24
CA GLN A 21 8.23 -9.18 17.00
C GLN A 21 9.20 -9.82 15.98
N LEU A 22 8.71 -10.72 15.12
CA LEU A 22 9.52 -11.30 14.05
C LEU A 22 9.62 -10.32 12.89
N LYS A 23 10.85 -10.04 12.44
CA LYS A 23 11.12 -9.17 11.29
C LYS A 23 10.83 -9.92 9.99
N LEU A 24 9.89 -9.42 9.21
CA LEU A 24 9.57 -9.93 7.88
C LEU A 24 9.97 -8.88 6.84
N ALA A 25 10.98 -9.20 6.04
CA ALA A 25 11.34 -8.41 4.88
C ALA A 25 10.46 -8.81 3.69
N ASP A 26 9.97 -7.82 2.94
CA ASP A 26 9.34 -8.04 1.64
C ASP A 26 10.40 -7.84 0.55
N ASP A 27 10.40 -8.69 -0.47
CA ASP A 27 11.25 -8.52 -1.65
C ASP A 27 10.64 -7.46 -2.58
N ILE A 28 11.12 -6.22 -2.44
CA ILE A 28 10.64 -5.09 -3.24
C ILE A 28 11.52 -4.92 -4.47
N THR A 29 10.91 -4.99 -5.66
CA THR A 29 11.61 -4.74 -6.92
C THR A 29 12.10 -3.28 -7.01
N LYS A 30 13.17 -3.03 -7.78
CA LYS A 30 13.70 -1.67 -8.00
C LYS A 30 12.64 -0.69 -8.49
N ASN A 31 11.75 -1.14 -9.37
CA ASN A 31 10.66 -0.31 -9.89
C ASN A 31 9.65 0.07 -8.81
N ASN A 32 9.27 -0.88 -7.94
CA ASN A 32 8.36 -0.61 -6.83
C ASN A 32 9.03 0.29 -5.78
N LEU A 33 10.33 0.13 -5.54
CA LEU A 33 11.09 1.02 -4.66
C LEU A 33 11.15 2.44 -5.21
N GLY A 34 11.41 2.60 -6.52
CA GLY A 34 11.37 3.90 -7.19
C GLY A 34 10.00 4.55 -7.14
N LEU A 35 8.93 3.77 -7.36
CA LEU A 35 7.55 4.24 -7.23
C LEU A 35 7.23 4.72 -5.81
N MET A 36 7.66 3.98 -4.79
CA MET A 36 7.51 4.42 -3.40
C MET A 36 8.25 5.71 -3.10
N ASN A 37 9.48 5.88 -3.60
CA ASN A 37 10.25 7.10 -3.39
C ASN A 37 9.56 8.30 -4.04
N ARG A 38 9.13 8.17 -5.31
CA ARG A 38 8.33 9.21 -5.99
C ARG A 38 7.05 9.56 -5.23
N ALA A 39 6.40 8.57 -4.62
CA ALA A 39 5.20 8.80 -3.80
C ALA A 39 5.53 9.49 -2.48
N ARG A 40 6.66 9.20 -1.82
CA ARG A 40 7.09 9.90 -0.59
C ARG A 40 7.43 11.37 -0.84
N GLU A 41 7.96 11.67 -2.02
CA GLU A 41 8.34 13.03 -2.43
C GLU A 41 7.14 13.85 -2.92
N ASN A 42 5.99 13.22 -3.16
CA ASN A 42 4.80 13.90 -3.64
C ASN A 42 4.01 14.55 -2.49
N SER A 43 3.81 15.87 -2.56
CA SER A 43 3.13 16.67 -1.53
C SER A 43 1.66 16.30 -1.27
N HIS A 44 1.00 15.61 -2.20
CA HIS A 44 -0.38 15.16 -2.05
C HIS A 44 -0.50 13.78 -1.39
N VAL A 45 0.62 13.07 -1.20
CA VAL A 45 0.66 11.76 -0.56
C VAL A 45 0.98 11.92 0.92
N ASP A 46 0.07 11.48 1.78
CA ASP A 46 0.27 11.44 3.24
C ASP A 46 1.03 10.16 3.64
N LYS A 47 0.60 9.01 3.10
CA LYS A 47 1.20 7.70 3.44
C LYS A 47 1.40 6.84 2.21
N VAL A 48 2.49 6.08 2.21
CA VAL A 48 2.81 5.07 1.20
C VAL A 48 3.36 3.81 1.84
N TRP A 49 2.93 2.65 1.35
CA TRP A 49 3.45 1.35 1.81
C TRP A 49 3.41 0.31 0.70
N TYR A 50 4.28 -0.69 0.82
CA TYR A 50 4.28 -1.88 -0.01
C TYR A 50 3.49 -2.98 0.69
N PHE A 51 2.60 -3.65 -0.04
CA PHE A 51 1.86 -4.79 0.47
C PHE A 51 1.50 -5.75 -0.65
N ASN A 52 1.76 -7.04 -0.44
CA ASN A 52 1.32 -8.12 -1.32
C ASN A 52 1.74 -7.97 -2.80
N GLY A 53 2.92 -7.40 -3.08
CA GLY A 53 3.38 -7.21 -4.45
C GLY A 53 3.06 -5.84 -5.04
N ALA A 54 2.29 -4.99 -4.36
CA ALA A 54 1.80 -3.73 -4.88
C ALA A 54 2.16 -2.55 -3.97
N VAL A 55 2.33 -1.38 -4.58
CA VAL A 55 2.49 -0.11 -3.86
C VAL A 55 1.12 0.51 -3.65
N TYR A 56 0.86 0.95 -2.44
CA TYR A 56 -0.35 1.67 -2.07
C TYR A 56 0.01 3.04 -1.52
N ALA A 57 -0.83 4.03 -1.82
CA ALA A 57 -0.70 5.37 -1.29
C ALA A 57 -2.04 5.90 -0.82
N LYS A 58 -2.00 6.93 0.02
CA LYS A 58 -3.16 7.62 0.56
C LYS A 58 -2.85 9.11 0.68
N ALA A 59 -3.80 9.95 0.27
CA ALA A 59 -3.83 11.37 0.58
C ALA A 59 -4.60 11.62 1.90
N ALA A 60 -4.38 12.78 2.51
CA ALA A 60 -5.08 13.17 3.74
C ALA A 60 -6.61 13.16 3.53
N GLY A 61 -7.34 12.48 4.42
CA GLY A 61 -8.81 12.37 4.35
C GLY A 61 -9.35 11.50 3.20
N LYS A 62 -8.48 10.81 2.43
CA LYS A 62 -8.87 9.95 1.31
C LYS A 62 -8.68 8.47 1.62
N LYS A 63 -9.43 7.61 0.95
CA LYS A 63 -9.20 6.17 0.99
C LYS A 63 -7.89 5.83 0.29
N ARG A 64 -7.27 4.72 0.72
CA ARG A 64 -6.07 4.18 0.05
C ARG A 64 -6.37 3.78 -1.40
N VAL A 65 -5.40 3.98 -2.27
CA VAL A 65 -5.41 3.53 -3.67
C VAL A 65 -4.17 2.72 -3.98
N ARG A 66 -4.28 1.83 -4.97
CA ARG A 66 -3.14 1.12 -5.55
C ARG A 66 -2.48 2.02 -6.59
N LEU A 67 -1.15 2.04 -6.59
CA LEU A 67 -0.34 2.73 -7.58
C LEU A 67 0.32 1.74 -8.53
N ASP A 68 0.45 2.17 -9.78
CA ASP A 68 1.21 1.57 -10.86
C ASP A 68 2.32 2.55 -11.30
N ILE A 69 3.35 2.02 -11.97
CA ILE A 69 4.62 2.74 -12.23
C ILE A 69 4.42 4.04 -13.04
N PHE A 70 3.42 4.05 -13.93
CA PHE A 70 3.14 5.14 -14.86
C PHE A 70 2.00 6.06 -14.41
N ASP A 71 1.46 5.86 -13.22
CA ASP A 71 0.37 6.70 -12.73
C ASP A 71 0.83 8.15 -12.49
N ASN A 72 -0.09 9.09 -12.74
CA ASN A 72 -0.03 10.41 -12.14
C ASN A 72 -0.43 10.30 -10.66
N LEU A 73 0.56 10.38 -9.77
CA LEU A 73 0.36 10.14 -8.34
C LEU A 73 -0.63 11.12 -7.73
N SER A 74 -0.48 12.41 -8.01
CA SER A 74 -1.33 13.48 -7.46
C SER A 74 -2.79 13.28 -7.86
N GLU A 75 -3.04 13.06 -9.14
CA GLU A 75 -4.38 12.82 -9.65
C GLU A 75 -5.01 11.58 -9.02
N LYS A 76 -4.26 10.47 -8.97
CA LYS A 76 -4.79 9.19 -8.48
C LYS A 76 -5.11 9.19 -7.00
N VAL A 77 -4.32 9.87 -6.17
CA VAL A 77 -4.61 9.97 -4.72
C VAL A 77 -5.68 11.00 -4.40
N LEU A 78 -5.82 12.08 -5.16
CA LEU A 78 -6.82 13.13 -4.93
C LEU A 78 -8.22 12.72 -5.41
N THR A 79 -8.30 11.96 -6.51
CA THR A 79 -9.56 11.42 -7.05
C THR A 79 -10.11 10.26 -6.22
N ALA A 80 -9.31 9.71 -5.29
CA ALA A 80 -9.76 8.67 -4.39
C ALA A 80 -11.00 9.13 -3.57
N PRO A 81 -11.92 8.20 -3.23
CA PRO A 81 -13.06 8.52 -2.39
C PRO A 81 -12.60 9.02 -1.02
N SER A 82 -13.35 9.95 -0.43
CA SER A 82 -13.06 10.41 0.93
C SER A 82 -13.28 9.30 1.96
N GLU A 83 -12.50 9.32 3.04
CA GLU A 83 -12.79 8.48 4.20
C GLU A 83 -14.01 9.03 4.93
N VAL A 84 -15.07 8.22 5.02
CA VAL A 84 -16.20 8.54 5.88
C VAL A 84 -15.76 8.21 7.30
N PHE A 85 -15.60 9.22 8.14
CA PHE A 85 -15.44 9.01 9.57
C PHE A 85 -16.76 8.44 10.09
N GLN A 86 -16.83 7.12 10.29
CA GLN A 86 -17.88 6.55 11.12
C GLN A 86 -17.53 6.92 12.56
N THR A 87 -18.22 7.90 13.11
CA THR A 87 -18.32 8.13 14.54
C THR A 87 -18.80 6.84 15.18
N ARG A 88 -17.92 6.18 15.94
CA ARG A 88 -18.27 5.12 16.87
C ARG A 88 -18.66 5.72 18.20
#